data_AF-A0A3C0IMH8-F1
#
_entry.id   AF-A0A3C0IMH8-F1
#
_cell.length_a   1.000
_cell.length_b   1.000
_cell.length_c   1.000
_cell.angle_alpha   90.00
_cell.angle_beta   90.00
_cell.angle_gamma   90.00
#
_symmetry.space_group_name_H-M   'P 1'
#
loop_
_entity.id
_entity.type
_entity.pdbx_description
1 polymer ?
#
loop_
_entity_poly.entity_id
_entity_poly.type
_entity_poly.pdbx_seq_one_letter_code
_entity_poly.pdbx_strand_id
1 'polypeptide(L)'
;METKKILGLDLGVTSIGWAIIEEEGSKKRILGMGSRIVPLGTDEKTEFSTGNKISKNQSRTAKRTQRKGYDRYQQRRANLTKVLLANNMFDEQLFKLAALELWSLRSKAVQERISLTELGRVLYHLNQKRGYKSSRTDANLDKKDTEYVATVKGRHQELKDSGLTIGQKFYQGLLSNEYYRIKEQVFPR
;
A
#
# COMPACT_ATOMS: atom_id res chain seq x y z
N MET A 1 -56.80 16.66 -30.26
CA MET A 1 -55.96 17.16 -29.15
C MET A 1 -54.62 16.43 -29.23
N GLU A 2 -53.52 17.06 -28.86
CA GLU A 2 -52.20 16.40 -28.94
C GLU A 2 -52.05 15.38 -27.81
N THR A 3 -51.78 14.13 -28.16
CA THR A 3 -51.55 13.04 -27.20
C THR A 3 -50.10 13.04 -26.74
N LYS A 4 -49.87 13.18 -25.43
CA LYS A 4 -48.52 13.18 -24.83
C LYS A 4 -48.25 11.88 -24.11
N LYS A 5 -47.02 11.37 -24.20
CA LYS A 5 -46.53 10.24 -23.40
C LYS A 5 -45.50 10.74 -22.39
N ILE A 6 -45.76 10.47 -21.12
CA ILE A 6 -44.95 10.90 -19.98
C ILE A 6 -44.36 9.65 -19.33
N LEU A 7 -43.03 9.62 -19.17
CA LEU A 7 -42.33 8.58 -18.43
C LEU A 7 -42.01 9.10 -17.02
N GLY A 8 -42.55 8.45 -16.00
CA GLY A 8 -42.13 8.60 -14.61
C GLY A 8 -41.10 7.54 -14.26
N LEU A 9 -40.00 7.96 -13.61
CA LEU A 9 -38.97 7.08 -13.07
C LEU A 9 -38.81 7.34 -11.58
N ASP A 10 -38.87 6.27 -10.79
CA ASP A 10 -38.56 6.27 -9.37
C ASP A 10 -37.25 5.48 -9.14
N LEU A 11 -36.16 6.21 -8.87
CA LEU A 11 -34.80 5.66 -8.79
C LEU A 11 -34.44 5.34 -7.33
N GLY A 12 -34.71 4.10 -6.93
CA GLY A 12 -34.26 3.54 -5.67
C GLY A 12 -32.86 2.94 -5.74
N VAL A 13 -32.29 2.63 -4.57
CA VAL A 13 -30.96 2.00 -4.44
C VAL A 13 -30.93 0.60 -5.07
N THR A 14 -32.05 -0.12 -5.00
CA THR A 14 -32.19 -1.52 -5.45
C THR A 14 -33.35 -1.75 -6.41
N SER A 15 -34.01 -0.68 -6.85
CA SER A 15 -35.16 -0.78 -7.73
C SER A 15 -35.29 0.47 -8.58
N ILE A 16 -35.74 0.28 -9.82
CA ILE A 16 -36.15 1.36 -10.71
C ILE A 16 -37.63 1.15 -11.00
N GLY A 17 -38.49 1.90 -10.30
CA GLY A 17 -39.90 1.98 -10.63
C GLY A 17 -40.09 2.79 -11.92
N TRP A 18 -40.96 2.34 -12.80
CA TRP A 18 -41.30 3.09 -14.01
C TRP A 18 -42.79 3.04 -14.30
N ALA A 19 -43.33 4.13 -14.82
CA ALA A 19 -44.69 4.20 -15.33
C ALA A 19 -44.72 5.09 -16.57
N ILE A 20 -45.47 4.66 -17.59
CA ILE A 20 -45.74 5.46 -18.78
C ILE A 20 -47.22 5.85 -18.74
N ILE A 21 -47.47 7.15 -18.78
CA ILE A 21 -48.80 7.74 -18.78
C ILE A 21 -49.03 8.42 -20.13
N GLU A 22 -50.19 8.19 -20.71
CA GLU A 22 -50.71 8.92 -21.86
C GLU A 22 -51.68 9.99 -21.37
N GLU A 23 -51.51 11.22 -21.84
CA GLU A 23 -52.35 12.37 -21.51
C GLU A 23 -52.96 12.95 -22.80
N GLU A 24 -54.29 13.01 -22.84
CA GLU A 24 -55.04 13.65 -23.92
C GLU A 24 -56.08 14.61 -23.30
N GLY A 25 -55.78 15.91 -23.33
CA GLY A 25 -56.60 16.93 -22.67
C GLY A 25 -56.66 16.70 -21.15
N SER A 26 -57.85 16.46 -20.60
CA SER A 26 -58.07 16.15 -19.18
C SER A 26 -58.04 14.65 -18.86
N LYS A 27 -57.94 13.78 -19.87
CA LYS A 27 -57.93 12.32 -19.68
C LYS A 27 -56.50 11.83 -19.53
N LYS A 28 -56.27 10.98 -18.51
CA LYS A 28 -54.98 10.32 -18.24
C LYS A 28 -55.16 8.81 -18.21
N ARG A 29 -54.28 8.09 -18.89
CA ARG A 29 -54.28 6.61 -18.93
C ARG A 29 -52.88 6.06 -18.71
N ILE A 30 -52.77 5.01 -17.91
CA ILE A 30 -51.51 4.28 -17.74
C ILE A 30 -51.35 3.32 -18.91
N LEU A 31 -50.28 3.51 -19.70
CA LEU A 31 -49.92 2.60 -20.80
C LEU A 31 -49.13 1.39 -20.32
N GLY A 32 -48.37 1.55 -19.24
CA GLY A 32 -47.59 0.49 -18.64
C GLY A 32 -46.92 0.96 -17.35
N MET A 33 -46.66 0.00 -16.47
CA MET A 33 -45.91 0.23 -15.25
C MET A 33 -45.12 -1.02 -14.89
N GLY A 34 -44.06 -0.84 -14.11
CA GLY A 34 -43.30 -1.95 -13.57
C GLY A 34 -42.21 -1.49 -12.62
N SER A 35 -41.46 -2.46 -12.12
CA SER A 35 -40.28 -2.21 -11.31
C SER A 35 -39.16 -3.13 -11.76
N ARG A 36 -38.01 -2.54 -12.11
CA ARG A 36 -36.78 -3.30 -12.35
C ARG A 36 -36.04 -3.43 -11.02
N ILE A 37 -36.03 -4.64 -10.47
CA ILE A 37 -35.21 -4.94 -9.30
C ILE A 37 -33.74 -5.06 -9.73
N VAL A 38 -32.87 -4.33 -9.05
CA VAL A 38 -31.42 -4.41 -9.16
C VAL A 38 -30.92 -5.06 -7.87
N PRO A 39 -30.74 -6.39 -7.85
CA PRO A 39 -30.39 -7.10 -6.62
C PRO A 39 -29.02 -6.65 -6.14
N LEU A 40 -28.94 -6.27 -4.87
CA LEU A 40 -27.67 -6.13 -4.17
C LEU A 40 -27.24 -7.49 -3.63
N GLY A 41 -25.94 -7.77 -3.68
CA GLY A 41 -25.39 -8.89 -2.93
C GLY A 41 -25.59 -8.71 -1.42
N THR A 42 -25.56 -9.80 -0.66
CA THR A 42 -25.70 -9.78 0.81
C THR A 42 -24.69 -8.84 1.47
N ASP A 43 -23.45 -8.85 0.97
CA ASP A 43 -22.37 -7.97 1.45
C ASP A 43 -22.69 -6.50 1.15
N GLU A 44 -23.21 -6.22 -0.04
CA GLU A 44 -23.53 -4.86 -0.50
C GLU A 44 -24.69 -4.25 0.29
N LYS A 45 -25.70 -5.05 0.63
CA LYS A 45 -26.83 -4.63 1.47
C LYS A 45 -26.38 -4.34 2.91
N THR A 46 -25.43 -5.12 3.42
CA THR A 46 -24.87 -4.95 4.77
C THR A 46 -23.98 -3.71 4.83
N GLU A 47 -23.08 -3.53 3.86
CA GLU A 47 -22.22 -2.34 3.76
C GLU A 47 -23.03 -1.05 3.56
N PHE A 48 -24.08 -1.09 2.73
CA PHE A 48 -24.97 0.05 2.53
C PHE A 48 -25.75 0.41 3.80
N SER A 49 -26.38 -0.57 4.47
CA SER A 49 -27.14 -0.36 5.71
C SER A 49 -26.27 0.16 6.86
N THR A 50 -24.98 -0.19 6.88
CA THR A 50 -24.01 0.27 7.88
C THR A 50 -23.36 1.61 7.51
N GLY A 51 -23.71 2.21 6.37
CA GLY A 51 -23.16 3.50 5.92
C GLY A 51 -21.70 3.42 5.43
N ASN A 52 -21.20 2.21 5.18
CA ASN A 52 -19.83 2.01 4.74
C ASN A 52 -19.67 2.40 3.25
N LYS A 53 -18.81 3.40 2.98
CA LYS A 53 -18.51 3.89 1.62
C LYS A 53 -17.44 3.05 0.91
N ILE A 54 -17.41 1.73 1.15
CA ILE A 54 -16.40 0.86 0.56
C ILE A 54 -16.80 0.54 -0.89
N SER A 55 -15.87 0.71 -1.82
CA SER A 55 -16.09 0.27 -3.20
C SER A 55 -16.05 -1.26 -3.27
N LYS A 56 -16.97 -1.88 -3.99
CA LYS A 56 -16.97 -3.32 -4.32
C LYS A 56 -15.61 -3.80 -4.86
N ASN A 57 -14.90 -2.93 -5.58
CA ASN A 57 -13.60 -3.22 -6.16
C ASN A 57 -12.42 -3.02 -5.21
N GLN A 58 -12.64 -2.61 -3.95
CA GLN A 58 -11.58 -2.32 -2.99
C GLN A 58 -10.76 -3.58 -2.68
N SER A 59 -11.42 -4.71 -2.35
CA SER A 59 -10.74 -5.98 -2.07
C SER A 59 -9.93 -6.48 -3.28
N ARG A 60 -10.51 -6.43 -4.48
CA ARG A 60 -9.82 -6.75 -5.73
C ARG A 60 -8.61 -5.85 -5.95
N THR A 61 -8.76 -4.55 -5.68
CA THR A 61 -7.70 -3.55 -5.83
C THR A 61 -6.57 -3.78 -4.83
N ALA A 62 -6.89 -4.08 -3.57
CA ALA A 62 -5.91 -4.41 -2.53
C ALA A 62 -5.08 -5.63 -2.93
N LYS A 63 -5.73 -6.73 -3.34
CA LYS A 63 -5.05 -7.95 -3.83
C LYS A 63 -4.16 -7.66 -5.05
N ARG A 64 -4.65 -6.85 -6.00
CA ARG A 64 -3.87 -6.44 -7.18
C ARG A 64 -2.62 -5.63 -6.80
N THR A 65 -2.75 -4.69 -5.88
CA THR A 65 -1.63 -3.87 -5.41
C THR A 65 -0.57 -4.70 -4.70
N GLN A 66 -0.97 -5.66 -3.86
CA GLN A 66 -0.05 -6.59 -3.20
C GLN A 66 0.77 -7.39 -4.22
N ARG A 67 0.12 -7.98 -5.24
CA ARG A 67 0.81 -8.71 -6.32
C ARG A 67 1.82 -7.84 -7.07
N LYS A 68 1.42 -6.62 -7.45
CA LYS A 68 2.34 -5.65 -8.08
C LYS A 68 3.53 -5.32 -7.18
N GLY A 69 3.30 -5.18 -5.88
CA GLY A 69 4.36 -4.93 -4.90
C GLY A 69 5.36 -6.08 -4.83
N TYR A 70 4.87 -7.32 -4.82
CA TYR A 70 5.69 -8.53 -4.80
C TYR A 70 6.51 -8.69 -6.09
N ASP A 71 5.89 -8.54 -7.25
CA ASP A 71 6.57 -8.60 -8.54
C ASP A 71 7.71 -7.56 -8.64
N ARG A 72 7.43 -6.30 -8.28
CA ARG A 72 8.46 -5.25 -8.21
C ARG A 72 9.56 -5.56 -7.21
N TYR A 73 9.28 -6.27 -6.11
CA TYR A 73 10.30 -6.69 -5.15
C TYR A 73 11.25 -7.72 -5.78
N GLN A 74 10.71 -8.69 -6.51
CA GLN A 74 11.53 -9.69 -7.22
C GLN A 74 12.37 -9.05 -8.34
N GLN A 75 11.76 -8.20 -9.17
CA GLN A 75 12.48 -7.51 -10.26
C GLN A 75 13.66 -6.68 -9.74
N ARG A 76 13.48 -5.91 -8.66
CA ARG A 76 14.57 -5.11 -8.07
C ARG A 76 15.72 -5.97 -7.58
N ARG A 77 15.44 -7.12 -6.97
CA ARG A 77 16.46 -8.06 -6.49
C ARG A 77 17.17 -8.72 -7.66
N ALA A 78 16.44 -9.17 -8.67
CA ALA A 78 17.02 -9.77 -9.88
C ALA A 78 17.95 -8.80 -10.60
N ASN A 79 17.53 -7.54 -10.77
CA ASN A 79 18.35 -6.50 -11.39
C ASN A 79 19.61 -6.22 -10.57
N LEU A 80 19.49 -6.09 -9.24
CA LEU A 80 20.66 -5.89 -8.38
C LEU A 80 21.60 -7.09 -8.41
N THR A 81 21.09 -8.33 -8.34
CA THR A 81 21.90 -9.55 -8.44
C THR A 81 22.74 -9.54 -9.72
N LYS A 82 22.14 -9.22 -10.88
CA LYS A 82 22.86 -9.13 -12.16
C LYS A 82 24.03 -8.14 -12.09
N VAL A 83 23.81 -6.96 -11.52
CA VAL A 83 24.84 -5.93 -11.38
C VAL A 83 25.94 -6.39 -10.42
N LEU A 84 25.59 -6.98 -9.27
CA LEU A 84 26.58 -7.45 -8.31
C LEU A 84 27.45 -8.57 -8.88
N LEU A 85 26.87 -9.51 -9.63
CA LEU A 85 27.61 -10.58 -10.31
C LEU A 85 28.60 -10.00 -11.33
N ALA A 86 28.16 -9.06 -12.17
CA ALA A 86 29.01 -8.44 -13.18
C ALA A 86 30.21 -7.67 -12.59
N ASN A 87 30.11 -7.24 -11.33
CA ASN A 87 31.15 -6.48 -10.63
C ASN A 87 31.95 -7.32 -9.62
N ASN A 88 31.79 -8.65 -9.60
CA ASN A 88 32.44 -9.55 -8.62
C ASN A 88 32.13 -9.18 -7.16
N MET A 89 30.92 -8.67 -6.90
CA MET A 89 30.43 -8.25 -5.58
C MET A 89 29.39 -9.23 -5.00
N PHE A 90 29.19 -10.39 -5.61
CA PHE A 90 28.21 -11.37 -5.17
C PHE A 90 28.89 -12.61 -4.59
N ASP A 91 28.55 -12.95 -3.36
CA ASP A 91 28.93 -14.20 -2.70
C ASP A 91 27.71 -14.79 -2.01
N GLU A 92 27.37 -16.02 -2.37
CA GLU A 92 26.22 -16.75 -1.86
C GLU A 92 26.38 -17.13 -0.37
N GLN A 93 27.60 -17.31 0.12
CA GLN A 93 27.85 -17.67 1.51
C GLN A 93 27.40 -16.56 2.46
N LEU A 94 27.57 -15.29 2.06
CA LEU A 94 27.15 -14.12 2.83
C LEU A 94 25.62 -14.00 3.01
N PHE A 95 24.82 -14.78 2.27
CA PHE A 95 23.37 -14.83 2.46
C PHE A 95 22.94 -15.72 3.62
N LYS A 96 23.86 -16.54 4.16
CA LYS A 96 23.63 -17.43 5.30
C LYS A 96 23.98 -16.78 6.65
N LEU A 97 24.52 -15.56 6.64
CA LEU A 97 24.88 -14.82 7.84
C LEU A 97 23.70 -14.66 8.80
N ALA A 98 23.99 -14.76 10.09
CA ALA A 98 23.03 -14.44 11.14
C ALA A 98 22.68 -12.94 11.13
N ALA A 99 21.57 -12.58 11.77
CA ALA A 99 21.13 -11.19 11.81
C ALA A 99 22.20 -10.27 12.42
N LEU A 100 22.79 -10.67 13.55
CA LEU A 100 23.83 -9.89 14.23
C LEU A 100 25.04 -9.61 13.31
N GLU A 101 25.54 -10.63 12.62
CA GLU A 101 26.67 -10.52 11.69
C GLU A 101 26.34 -9.61 10.50
N LEU A 102 25.14 -9.78 9.92
CA LEU A 102 24.67 -8.95 8.81
C LEU A 102 24.55 -7.47 9.20
N TRP A 103 24.07 -7.19 10.41
CA TRP A 103 24.00 -5.81 10.93
C TRP A 103 25.38 -5.28 11.34
N SER A 104 26.28 -6.14 11.83
CA SER A 104 27.69 -5.80 12.06
C SER A 104 28.36 -5.32 10.79
N LEU A 105 28.18 -6.02 9.66
CA LEU A 105 28.72 -5.60 8.35
C LEU A 105 28.24 -4.19 7.96
N ARG A 106 26.94 -3.90 8.17
CA ARG A 106 26.39 -2.57 7.89
C ARG A 106 26.95 -1.49 8.81
N SER A 107 27.25 -1.83 10.06
CA SER A 107 27.86 -0.93 11.03
C SER A 107 29.33 -0.64 10.67
N LYS A 108 30.09 -1.69 10.37
CA LYS A 108 31.51 -1.62 10.00
C LYS A 108 31.74 -0.84 8.71
N ALA A 109 30.89 -1.02 7.70
CA ALA A 109 31.00 -0.35 6.39
C ALA A 109 31.01 1.18 6.45
N VAL A 110 30.58 1.78 7.57
CA VAL A 110 30.57 3.24 7.79
C VAL A 110 31.91 3.73 8.35
N GLN A 111 32.65 2.87 9.04
CA GLN A 111 33.85 3.22 9.80
C GLN A 111 35.13 2.71 9.14
N GLU A 112 35.05 1.54 8.51
CA GLU A 112 36.20 0.86 7.94
C GLU A 112 35.88 0.24 6.57
N ARG A 113 36.94 -0.08 5.82
CA ARG A 113 36.82 -0.74 4.53
C ARG A 113 36.45 -2.21 4.73
N ILE A 114 35.38 -2.64 4.08
CA ILE A 114 34.96 -4.05 3.97
C ILE A 114 35.28 -4.58 2.57
N SER A 115 35.24 -5.91 2.40
CA SER A 115 35.45 -6.54 1.10
C SER A 115 34.36 -6.19 0.09
N LEU A 116 34.64 -6.37 -1.21
CA LEU A 116 33.68 -6.09 -2.29
C LEU A 116 32.42 -6.97 -2.19
N THR A 117 32.57 -8.23 -1.79
CA THR A 117 31.46 -9.17 -1.63
C THR A 117 30.60 -8.82 -0.41
N GLU A 118 31.21 -8.41 0.71
CA GLU A 118 30.49 -7.89 1.88
C GLU A 118 29.72 -6.61 1.55
N LEU A 119 30.33 -5.69 0.79
CA LEU A 119 29.65 -4.48 0.33
C LEU A 119 28.45 -4.83 -0.55
N GLY A 120 28.60 -5.78 -1.46
CA GLY A 120 27.49 -6.27 -2.27
C GLY A 120 26.37 -6.88 -1.42
N ARG A 121 26.70 -7.62 -0.36
CA ARG A 121 25.72 -8.15 0.60
C ARG A 121 24.97 -7.03 1.35
N VAL A 122 25.67 -5.98 1.76
CA VAL A 122 25.09 -4.78 2.40
C VAL A 122 24.10 -4.08 1.45
N LEU A 123 24.51 -3.83 0.20
CA LEU A 123 23.65 -3.23 -0.82
C LEU A 123 22.40 -4.09 -1.09
N TYR A 124 22.57 -5.41 -1.11
CA TYR A 124 21.46 -6.35 -1.24
C TYR A 124 20.47 -6.23 -0.09
N HIS A 125 20.97 -6.15 1.14
CA HIS A 125 20.12 -6.00 2.32
C HIS A 125 19.35 -4.67 2.31
N LEU A 126 19.98 -3.58 1.89
CA LEU A 126 19.33 -2.27 1.70
C LEU A 126 18.23 -2.33 0.64
N ASN A 127 18.45 -3.07 -0.46
CA ASN A 127 17.43 -3.27 -1.50
C ASN A 127 16.19 -4.02 -0.96
N GLN A 128 16.41 -5.02 -0.10
CA GLN A 128 15.34 -5.78 0.55
C GLN A 128 14.55 -4.95 1.57
N LYS A 129 15.25 -4.14 2.38
CA LYS A 129 14.70 -3.38 3.51
C LYS A 129 14.88 -1.89 3.32
N ARG A 130 14.30 -1.38 2.25
CA ARG A 130 14.52 -0.02 1.77
C ARG A 130 13.75 1.08 2.49
N GLY A 131 12.92 0.80 3.49
CA GLY A 131 12.18 1.84 4.25
C GLY A 131 10.89 2.35 3.60
N TYR A 132 10.28 3.35 4.23
CA TYR A 132 9.02 3.99 3.87
C TYR A 132 9.26 5.24 3.00
N LYS A 133 8.55 5.35 1.88
CA LYS A 133 8.51 6.57 1.08
C LYS A 133 7.14 7.21 1.22
N SER A 134 7.10 8.48 1.63
CA SER A 134 5.87 9.26 1.69
C SER A 134 5.21 9.32 0.32
N SER A 135 3.90 9.08 0.28
CA SER A 135 3.06 9.27 -0.89
C SER A 135 2.38 10.64 -0.90
N ARG A 136 2.77 11.56 -0.01
CA ARG A 136 2.23 12.92 0.00
C ARG A 136 2.56 13.62 -1.30
N THR A 137 1.57 14.32 -1.81
CA THR A 137 1.64 15.24 -2.95
C THR A 137 1.35 16.64 -2.44
N ASP A 138 1.63 17.67 -3.24
CA ASP A 138 1.44 19.08 -2.86
C ASP A 138 0.02 19.36 -2.32
N ALA A 139 -0.99 18.70 -2.91
CA ALA A 139 -2.39 18.80 -2.49
C ALA A 139 -2.72 18.25 -1.09
N ASN A 140 -1.78 17.57 -0.42
CA ASN A 140 -2.01 16.96 0.90
C ASN A 140 -0.89 17.31 1.90
N LEU A 141 -0.08 18.33 1.63
CA LEU A 141 0.99 18.74 2.53
C LEU A 141 0.45 19.26 3.86
N ASP A 142 -0.66 19.99 3.83
CA ASP A 142 -1.25 20.63 5.02
C ASP A 142 -2.03 19.65 5.92
N LYS A 143 -2.26 18.42 5.45
CA LYS A 143 -2.94 17.41 6.26
C LYS A 143 -2.02 16.94 7.39
N LYS A 144 -2.58 16.76 8.59
CA LYS A 144 -1.86 16.17 9.73
C LYS A 144 -1.34 14.78 9.37
N ASP A 145 -0.14 14.47 9.85
CA ASP A 145 0.41 13.12 9.72
C ASP A 145 -0.47 12.10 10.44
N THR A 146 -0.57 10.91 9.86
CA THR A 146 -1.09 9.77 10.61
C THR A 146 -0.09 9.38 11.69
N GLU A 147 -0.58 8.72 12.75
CA GLU A 147 0.27 8.24 13.85
C GLU A 147 1.48 7.45 13.33
N TYR A 148 1.26 6.54 12.38
CA TYR A 148 2.34 5.79 11.73
C TYR A 148 3.41 6.68 11.11
N VAL A 149 3.03 7.71 10.35
CA VAL A 149 3.98 8.61 9.69
C VAL A 149 4.73 9.45 10.72
N ALA A 150 4.03 9.91 11.77
CA ALA A 150 4.66 10.61 12.89
C ALA A 150 5.70 9.72 13.59
N THR A 151 5.41 8.44 13.85
CA THR A 151 6.37 7.50 14.43
C THR A 151 7.59 7.29 13.54
N VAL A 152 7.40 7.15 12.22
CA VAL A 152 8.53 7.00 11.27
C VAL A 152 9.43 8.25 11.26
N LYS A 153 8.82 9.44 11.30
CA LYS A 153 9.57 10.72 11.39
C LYS A 153 10.29 10.86 12.72
N GLY A 154 9.63 10.53 13.84
CA GLY A 154 10.22 10.57 15.19
C GLY A 154 11.46 9.69 15.30
N ARG A 155 11.37 8.42 14.89
CA ARG A 155 12.53 7.51 14.86
C ARG A 155 13.68 8.02 14.01
N HIS A 156 13.36 8.69 12.89
CA HIS A 156 14.37 9.28 12.03
C HIS A 156 15.05 10.49 12.68
N GLN A 157 14.30 11.29 13.44
CA GLN A 157 14.87 12.41 14.20
C GLN A 157 15.78 11.90 15.32
N GLU A 158 15.34 10.94 16.13
CA GLU A 158 16.18 10.29 17.16
C GLU A 158 17.49 9.74 16.57
N LEU A 159 17.41 9.17 15.37
CA LEU A 159 18.57 8.63 14.67
C LEU A 159 19.52 9.75 14.23
N LYS A 160 19.01 10.90 13.78
CA LYS A 160 19.81 12.08 13.45
C LYS A 160 20.47 12.68 14.69
N ASP A 161 19.72 12.81 15.78
CA ASP A 161 20.19 13.41 17.02
C ASP A 161 21.32 12.58 17.64
N SER A 162 21.27 11.26 17.49
CA SER A 162 22.33 10.35 17.93
C SER A 162 23.52 10.24 16.96
N GLY A 163 23.43 10.82 15.75
CA GLY A 163 24.48 10.74 14.74
C GLY A 163 24.75 9.33 14.20
N LEU A 164 23.83 8.39 14.41
CA LEU A 164 23.99 6.99 14.02
C LEU A 164 23.35 6.70 12.66
N THR A 165 23.90 5.73 11.94
CA THR A 165 23.18 5.12 10.82
C THR A 165 22.20 4.05 11.31
N ILE A 166 21.21 3.69 10.48
CA ILE A 166 20.29 2.57 10.76
C ILE A 166 21.07 1.27 11.02
N GLY A 167 22.18 1.08 10.30
CA GLY A 167 23.06 -0.09 10.47
C GLY A 167 23.66 -0.16 11.87
N GLN A 168 24.24 0.95 12.33
CA GLN A 168 24.82 1.07 13.67
C GLN A 168 23.76 0.91 14.78
N LYS A 169 22.61 1.62 14.68
CA LYS A 169 21.52 1.54 15.67
C LYS A 169 21.04 0.09 15.86
N PHE A 170 20.79 -0.62 14.77
CA PHE A 170 20.31 -1.99 14.86
C PHE A 170 21.38 -2.99 15.30
N TYR A 171 22.64 -2.77 14.95
CA TYR A 171 23.73 -3.58 15.45
C TYR A 171 23.88 -3.43 16.98
N GLN A 172 23.88 -2.20 17.49
CA GLN A 172 23.91 -1.93 18.93
C GLN A 172 22.70 -2.54 19.66
N GLY A 173 21.50 -2.40 19.08
CA GLY A 173 20.27 -3.01 19.61
C GLY A 173 20.39 -4.53 19.73
N LEU A 174 20.91 -5.20 18.69
CA LEU A 174 21.11 -6.66 18.72
C LEU A 174 22.21 -7.12 19.68
N LEU A 175 23.27 -6.31 19.88
CA LEU A 175 24.29 -6.59 20.90
C LEU A 175 23.70 -6.53 22.32
N SER A 176 22.77 -5.59 22.56
CA SER A 176 22.11 -5.45 23.86
C SER A 176 21.03 -6.52 24.09
N ASN A 177 20.35 -6.95 23.03
CA ASN A 177 19.26 -7.91 23.09
C ASN A 177 19.16 -8.67 21.77
N GLU A 178 19.42 -9.98 21.79
CA GLU A 178 19.33 -10.84 20.61
C GLU A 178 17.94 -10.79 19.94
N TYR A 179 16.88 -10.58 20.72
CA TYR A 179 15.48 -10.50 20.25
C TYR A 179 15.04 -9.09 19.87
N TYR A 180 15.98 -8.16 19.64
CA TYR A 180 15.68 -6.79 19.28
C TYR A 180 14.78 -6.69 18.03
N ARG A 181 13.64 -6.01 18.15
CA ARG A 181 12.57 -6.01 17.14
C ARG A 181 12.84 -5.07 15.96
N ILE A 182 13.78 -5.46 15.11
CA ILE A 182 14.18 -4.68 13.93
C ILE A 182 13.04 -4.51 12.92
N LYS A 183 12.23 -5.55 12.71
CA LYS A 183 11.17 -5.56 11.67
C LYS A 183 10.07 -4.52 11.92
N GLU A 184 9.85 -4.12 13.17
CA GLU A 184 8.83 -3.14 13.57
C GLU A 184 9.34 -1.69 13.44
N GLN A 185 10.65 -1.51 13.30
CA GLN A 185 11.29 -0.19 13.23
C GLN A 185 11.48 0.23 11.78
N VAL A 186 10.45 0.88 11.23
CA VAL A 186 10.48 1.44 9.88
C VAL A 186 11.06 2.85 9.89
N PHE A 187 11.99 3.09 8.97
CA PHE A 187 12.63 4.39 8.71
C PHE A 187 12.24 4.92 7.32
N PRO A 188 12.35 6.23 7.09
CA PRO A 188 12.13 6.80 5.76
C PRO A 188 13.18 6.34 4.75
N ARG A 189 12.79 6.35 3.47
CA ARG A 189 13.64 6.07 2.30
C ARG A 189 13.88 7.32 1.47
#